data_AF-A0A8B6DUW9-F1
#
_entry.id   AF-A0A8B6DUW9-F1
#
_cell.length_a   1.000
_cell.length_b   1.000
_cell.length_c   1.000
_cell.angle_alpha   90.00
_cell.angle_beta   90.00
_cell.angle_gamma   90.00
#
_symmetry.space_group_name_H-M   'P 1'
#
loop_
_entity.id
_entity.type
_entity.pdbx_description
1 polymer ?
#
loop_
_entity_poly.entity_id
_entity_poly.type
_entity_poly.pdbx_seq_one_letter_code
_entity_poly.pdbx_strand_id
1 'polypeptide(L)'
;RMKTITVIILLAIYVSRIKANNIAFGKPTKQLTTGYSGTSENAVDGNFKEWSSLGVFECTHSSASTTSGLRWWAVDLKEHYKVKHVLTYGRNSTCCCE
;
A
#
# COMPACT_ATOMS: atom_id res chain seq x y z
N ARG A 1 -7.23 -26.17 24.07
CA ARG A 1 -6.19 -25.11 24.18
C ARG A 1 -5.09 -25.21 23.11
N MET A 2 -4.77 -26.39 22.54
CA MET A 2 -3.77 -26.55 21.47
C MET A 2 -4.23 -26.07 20.08
N LYS A 3 -5.46 -26.40 19.66
CA LYS A 3 -5.98 -26.10 18.30
C LYS A 3 -5.96 -24.59 17.97
N THR A 4 -6.31 -23.75 18.95
CA THR A 4 -6.31 -22.28 18.79
C THR A 4 -4.90 -21.72 18.59
N ILE A 5 -3.90 -22.24 19.33
CA ILE A 5 -2.50 -21.83 19.19
C ILE A 5 -1.95 -22.24 17.82
N THR A 6 -2.25 -23.46 17.35
CA THR A 6 -1.83 -23.92 16.02
C THR A 6 -2.41 -23.07 14.89
N VAL A 7 -3.70 -22.70 14.96
CA VAL A 7 -4.33 -21.82 13.96
C VAL A 7 -3.69 -20.43 13.94
N ILE A 8 -3.42 -19.84 15.11
CA ILE A 8 -2.74 -18.53 15.20
C ILE A 8 -1.33 -18.60 14.59
N ILE A 9 -0.57 -19.66 14.88
CA ILE A 9 0.77 -19.86 14.30
C ILE A 9 0.69 -20.01 12.77
N LEU A 10 -0.25 -20.81 12.26
CA LEU A 10 -0.44 -20.98 10.82
C LEU A 10 -0.83 -19.67 10.11
N LEU A 11 -1.71 -18.86 10.72
CA LEU A 11 -2.08 -17.54 10.21
C LEU A 11 -0.89 -16.58 10.21
N ALA A 12 -0.09 -16.56 11.28
CA ALA A 12 1.12 -15.74 11.36
C ALA A 12 2.14 -16.12 10.27
N ILE A 13 2.36 -17.43 10.04
CA ILE A 13 3.24 -17.92 8.97
C ILE A 13 2.70 -17.53 7.58
N TYR A 14 1.39 -17.66 7.35
CA TYR A 14 0.75 -17.31 6.08
C TYR A 14 0.88 -15.81 5.78
N VAL A 15 0.55 -14.95 6.75
CA VAL A 15 0.72 -13.49 6.63
C VAL A 15 2.19 -13.14 6.40
N SER A 16 3.11 -13.79 7.11
CA SER A 16 4.55 -13.58 6.93
C SER A 16 5.01 -13.97 5.52
N ARG A 17 4.49 -15.07 4.95
CA ARG A 17 4.78 -15.47 3.56
C ARG A 17 4.20 -14.51 2.53
N ILE A 18 3.01 -13.96 2.75
CA ILE A 18 2.45 -12.92 1.87
C ILE A 18 3.34 -11.68 1.89
N LYS A 19 3.77 -11.23 3.08
CA LYS A 19 4.69 -10.09 3.22
C LYS A 19 6.05 -10.36 2.59
N ALA A 20 6.62 -11.55 2.79
CA ALA A 20 7.91 -11.95 2.21
C ALA A 20 7.90 -12.08 0.68
N ASN A 21 6.73 -12.27 0.07
CA ASN A 21 6.57 -12.41 -1.38
C ASN A 21 6.18 -11.10 -2.09
N ASN A 22 5.93 -10.01 -1.35
CA ASN A 22 5.68 -8.71 -1.97
C ASN A 22 7.00 -8.04 -2.34
N ILE A 23 7.43 -8.22 -3.58
CA ILE A 23 8.68 -7.63 -4.10
C ILE A 23 8.70 -6.09 -4.08
N ALA A 24 7.52 -5.45 -4.05
CA ALA A 24 7.39 -3.99 -4.00
C ALA A 24 7.57 -3.42 -2.59
N PHE A 25 7.45 -4.24 -1.53
CA PHE A 25 7.50 -3.77 -0.15
C PHE A 25 8.79 -2.99 0.15
N GLY A 26 8.62 -1.77 0.67
CA GLY A 26 9.71 -0.85 1.03
C GLY A 26 10.59 -0.39 -0.14
N LYS A 27 10.18 -0.63 -1.40
CA LYS A 27 10.95 -0.20 -2.57
C LYS A 27 10.77 1.31 -2.82
N PRO A 28 11.74 1.98 -3.44
CA PRO A 28 11.60 3.38 -3.78
C PRO A 28 10.43 3.62 -4.73
N THR A 29 9.68 4.67 -4.45
CA THR A 29 8.49 5.03 -5.21
C THR A 29 8.55 6.48 -5.68
N LYS A 30 7.78 6.79 -6.71
CA LYS A 30 7.54 8.16 -7.15
C LYS A 30 6.08 8.30 -7.54
N GLN A 31 5.55 9.50 -7.33
CA GLN A 31 4.27 9.91 -7.90
C GLN A 31 4.42 11.31 -8.49
N LEU A 32 3.54 11.67 -9.43
CA LEU A 32 3.66 12.93 -10.15
C LEU A 32 3.64 14.16 -9.22
N THR A 33 2.73 14.16 -8.25
CA THR A 33 2.61 15.21 -7.22
C THR A 33 2.13 14.58 -5.92
N THR A 34 2.33 15.26 -4.80
CA THR A 34 1.87 14.83 -3.48
C THR A 34 0.87 15.84 -2.91
N GLY A 35 -0.24 15.34 -2.37
CA GLY A 35 -1.23 16.11 -1.61
C GLY A 35 -1.56 15.41 -0.29
N TYR A 36 -2.17 16.12 0.66
CA TYR A 36 -2.65 15.57 1.95
C TYR A 36 -1.65 14.66 2.70
N SER A 37 -0.34 14.95 2.59
CA SER A 37 0.73 14.11 3.13
C SER A 37 0.74 12.66 2.63
N GLY A 38 -0.04 12.33 1.60
CA GLY A 38 -0.11 11.00 1.00
C GLY A 38 1.06 10.76 0.07
N THR A 39 2.25 10.54 0.63
CA THR A 39 3.47 10.31 -0.14
C THR A 39 3.41 8.96 -0.87
N SER A 40 4.27 8.78 -1.87
CA SER A 40 4.22 7.59 -2.73
C SER A 40 4.55 6.29 -1.99
N GLU A 41 5.30 6.36 -0.90
CA GLU A 41 5.83 5.21 -0.16
C GLU A 41 4.71 4.47 0.58
N ASN A 42 3.62 5.16 0.89
CA ASN A 42 2.43 4.63 1.53
C ASN A 42 1.80 3.44 0.76
N ALA A 43 2.02 3.34 -0.57
CA ALA A 43 1.52 2.19 -1.34
C ALA A 43 2.35 0.91 -1.16
N VAL A 44 3.52 0.98 -0.52
CA VAL A 44 4.47 -0.13 -0.38
C VAL A 44 4.98 -0.32 1.06
N ASP A 45 4.38 0.33 2.05
CA ASP A 45 4.76 0.26 3.47
C ASP A 45 4.17 -0.95 4.22
N GLY A 46 3.27 -1.70 3.57
CA GLY A 46 2.56 -2.85 4.13
C GLY A 46 1.41 -2.50 5.09
N ASN A 47 0.99 -1.22 5.11
CA ASN A 47 -0.20 -0.73 5.78
C ASN A 47 -1.35 -0.64 4.77
N PHE A 48 -2.47 -1.29 5.08
CA PHE A 48 -3.69 -1.24 4.24
C PHE A 48 -4.78 -0.37 4.87
N LYS A 49 -4.47 0.36 5.94
CA LYS A 49 -5.41 1.30 6.56
C LYS A 49 -5.46 2.58 5.75
N GLU A 50 -6.62 3.20 5.69
CA GLU A 50 -6.75 4.55 5.13
C GLU A 50 -6.34 5.63 6.11
N TRP A 51 -6.51 5.35 7.40
CA TRP A 51 -6.33 6.32 8.45
C TRP A 51 -5.58 5.70 9.63
N SER A 52 -4.63 6.44 10.18
CA SER A 52 -3.98 6.06 11.43
C SER A 52 -4.87 6.35 12.63
N SER A 53 -4.51 5.80 13.79
CA SER A 53 -5.19 6.14 15.06
C SER A 53 -5.03 7.60 15.47
N LEU A 54 -4.14 8.34 14.81
CA LEU A 54 -3.81 9.73 15.14
C LEU A 54 -4.48 10.76 14.24
N GLY A 55 -5.33 10.36 13.29
CA GLY A 55 -5.89 11.38 12.41
C GLY A 55 -5.17 11.56 11.08
N VAL A 56 -4.28 10.64 10.66
CA VAL A 56 -3.41 10.85 9.49
C VAL A 56 -3.86 9.96 8.33
N PHE A 57 -3.90 10.52 7.12
CA PHE A 57 -4.19 9.78 5.89
C PHE A 57 -2.99 8.93 5.48
N GLU A 58 -3.23 7.64 5.29
CA GLU A 58 -2.19 6.62 5.10
C GLU A 58 -2.15 6.09 3.66
N CYS A 59 -2.97 6.59 2.73
CA CYS A 59 -2.84 6.23 1.31
C CYS A 59 -1.95 7.23 0.56
N THR A 60 -1.49 6.83 -0.63
CA THR A 60 -0.91 7.78 -1.59
C THR A 60 -1.97 8.79 -2.04
N HIS A 61 -1.60 10.05 -2.24
CA HIS A 61 -2.51 11.07 -2.76
C HIS A 61 -1.78 12.04 -3.68
N SER A 62 -2.31 12.22 -4.88
CA SER A 62 -1.82 13.21 -5.84
C SER A 62 -2.56 14.53 -5.71
N SER A 63 -1.88 15.67 -5.88
CA SER A 63 -2.53 16.98 -5.82
C SER A 63 -3.46 17.17 -7.02
N ALA A 64 -4.62 17.77 -6.80
CA ALA A 64 -5.56 18.14 -7.86
C ALA A 64 -4.94 19.08 -8.93
N SER A 65 -3.89 19.83 -8.58
CA SER A 65 -3.31 20.91 -9.39
C SER A 65 -2.22 20.46 -10.38
N THR A 66 -2.44 19.37 -11.11
CA THR A 66 -1.53 18.99 -12.20
C THR A 66 -1.99 19.63 -13.51
N THR A 67 -1.14 20.45 -14.14
CA THR A 67 -1.44 21.24 -15.35
C THR A 67 -1.98 20.42 -16.53
N SER A 68 -1.72 19.11 -16.58
CA SER A 68 -2.13 18.22 -17.66
C SER A 68 -3.24 17.22 -17.29
N GLY A 69 -3.76 17.24 -16.06
CA GLY A 69 -4.72 16.24 -15.56
C GLY A 69 -4.18 14.81 -15.41
N LEU A 70 -2.94 14.55 -15.83
CA LEU A 70 -2.30 13.24 -15.72
C LEU A 70 -1.99 12.91 -14.26
N ARG A 71 -2.14 11.63 -13.88
CA ARG A 71 -1.72 11.09 -12.58
C ARG A 71 -1.03 9.76 -12.78
N TRP A 72 0.13 9.60 -12.16
CA TRP A 72 0.86 8.34 -12.14
C TRP A 72 1.55 8.16 -10.80
N TRP A 73 1.75 6.90 -10.47
CA TRP A 73 2.57 6.40 -9.39
C TRP A 73 3.42 5.26 -9.97
N ALA A 74 4.67 5.15 -9.50
CA ALA A 74 5.61 4.15 -9.95
C ALA A 74 6.45 3.63 -8.78
N VAL A 75 6.81 2.36 -8.85
CA VAL A 75 7.77 1.72 -7.94
C VAL A 75 8.99 1.27 -8.73
N ASP A 76 10.17 1.59 -8.19
CA ASP A 76 11.45 1.10 -8.69
C ASP A 76 11.81 -0.18 -7.93
N LEU A 77 11.62 -1.33 -8.58
CA LEU A 77 11.91 -2.63 -8.00
C LEU A 77 13.41 -2.90 -7.80
N LYS A 78 14.29 -2.02 -8.33
CA LYS A 78 15.77 -2.11 -8.32
C LYS A 78 16.39 -3.25 -9.10
N GLU A 79 15.62 -4.28 -9.42
CA GLU A 79 16.05 -5.44 -10.18
C GLU A 79 14.95 -5.87 -11.17
N HIS A 80 15.31 -6.75 -12.09
CA HIS A 80 14.37 -7.31 -13.05
C HIS A 80 13.65 -8.52 -12.44
N TYR A 81 12.31 -8.47 -12.42
CA TYR A 81 11.48 -9.56 -11.89
C TYR A 81 10.50 -10.08 -12.94
N LYS A 82 10.28 -11.39 -12.93
CA LYS A 82 9.10 -11.99 -13.58
C LYS A 82 7.88 -11.78 -12.70
N VAL A 83 7.14 -10.70 -12.94
CA VAL A 83 5.93 -10.37 -12.19
C VAL A 83 4.83 -11.38 -12.53
N LYS A 84 4.31 -12.08 -11.51
CA LYS A 84 3.18 -13.02 -11.68
C LYS A 84 1.83 -12.33 -11.54
N HIS A 85 1.71 -11.47 -10.53
CA HIS A 85 0.48 -10.75 -10.21
C HIS A 85 0.85 -9.35 -9.70
N VAL A 86 -0.06 -8.40 -9.92
CA VAL A 86 -0.05 -7.08 -9.29
C VAL A 86 -1.36 -6.96 -8.53
N LEU A 87 -1.28 -6.69 -7.23
CA LEU A 87 -2.46 -6.43 -6.40
C LEU A 87 -2.44 -4.95 -6.00
N THR A 88 -3.54 -4.26 -6.27
CA THR A 88 -3.74 -2.86 -5.89
C THR A 88 -4.89 -2.77 -4.90
N TYR A 89 -4.74 -1.90 -3.91
CA TYR A 89 -5.76 -1.64 -2.90
C TYR A 89 -6.20 -0.18 -3.07
N GLY A 90 -7.47 0.01 -3.41
CA GLY A 90 -8.07 1.34 -3.47
C GLY A 90 -8.43 1.83 -2.07
N ARG A 91 -8.58 3.15 -1.93
CA ARG A 91 -9.25 3.76 -0.78
C ARG A 91 -10.69 3.25 -0.72
N ASN A 92 -11.14 2.72 0.42
CA ASN A 92 -12.53 2.32 0.64
C ASN A 92 -13.36 3.61 0.77
N SER A 93 -14.33 3.79 -0.11
CA SER A 93 -15.02 5.07 -0.31
C SER A 93 -16.08 5.40 0.75
N THR A 94 -15.99 4.88 1.98
CA THR A 94 -16.94 5.27 3.05
C THR A 94 -16.73 6.68 3.57
N CYS A 95 -15.72 7.39 3.09
CA CYS A 95 -15.56 8.82 3.29
C CYS A 95 -15.65 9.51 1.92
N CYS A 96 -16.73 10.29 1.75
CA CYS A 96 -17.09 11.20 0.64
C CYS A 96 -18.34 10.83 -0.19
N CYS A 97 -19.45 10.48 0.49
CA CYS A 97 -20.81 10.62 -0.04
C CYS A 97 -21.61 11.62 0.82
N GLU A 98 -21.32 12.93 0.70
CA GLU A 98 -22.24 14.05 0.97
C GLU A 98 -21.96 15.15 -0.05
#